data_AF-A0A3B9I0U8-F1
#
_entry.id   AF-A0A3B9I0U8-F1
#
_cell.length_a   1.000
_cell.length_b   1.000
_cell.length_c   1.000
_cell.angle_alpha   90.00
_cell.angle_beta   90.00
_cell.angle_gamma   90.00
#
_symmetry.space_group_name_H-M   'P 1'
#
loop_
_entity.id
_entity.type
_entity.pdbx_description
1 polymer ?
#
loop_
_entity_poly.entity_id
_entity_poly.type
_entity_poly.pdbx_seq_one_letter_code
_entity_poly.pdbx_strand_id
1 'polypeptide(L)'
;KYLEKYLSSLARHLNYSYLGTVVRGGSSGISMMPDKMTKKLFNQMQMLGEYFEKEGSFDKEIMDEMAKLIELSKGKSRMFQFLSRIGIGDSIFWNQMLKKNNALDRVYDKPFINN
;
A
#
# COMPACT_ATOMS: atom_id res chain seq x y z
N LYS A 1 3.18 -9.45 9.97
CA LYS A 1 3.52 -10.32 11.12
C LYS A 1 4.57 -11.40 10.80
N TYR A 2 4.50 -12.12 9.66
CA TYR A 2 5.52 -13.14 9.32
C TYR A 2 6.83 -12.55 8.78
N LEU A 3 6.74 -11.51 7.93
CA LEU A 3 7.91 -10.88 7.29
C LEU A 3 8.90 -10.31 8.30
N GLU A 4 8.41 -9.58 9.31
CA GLU A 4 9.23 -8.99 10.37
C GLU A 4 10.08 -10.03 11.13
N LYS A 5 9.46 -11.16 11.51
CA LYS A 5 10.17 -12.26 12.18
C LYS A 5 11.24 -12.86 11.29
N TYR A 6 10.94 -13.03 10.00
CA TYR A 6 11.89 -13.53 9.02
C TYR A 6 13.09 -12.59 8.88
N LEU A 7 12.85 -11.28 8.67
CA LEU A 7 13.92 -10.29 8.52
C LEU A 7 14.78 -10.15 9.79
N SER A 8 14.16 -10.21 10.97
CA SER A 8 14.88 -10.25 12.25
C SER A 8 15.75 -11.50 12.39
N SER A 9 15.28 -12.66 11.95
CA SER A 9 16.09 -13.89 11.95
C SER A 9 17.25 -13.80 10.95
N LEU A 10 16.99 -13.27 9.75
CA LEU A 10 17.99 -13.10 8.71
C LEU A 10 19.10 -12.16 9.15
N ALA A 11 18.77 -11.00 9.72
CA ALA A 11 19.74 -10.04 10.23
C ALA A 11 20.67 -10.70 11.26
N ARG A 12 20.12 -11.49 12.20
CA ARG A 12 20.90 -12.24 13.18
C ARG A 12 21.83 -13.26 12.55
N HIS A 13 21.38 -14.02 11.55
CA HIS A 13 22.24 -14.99 10.86
C HIS A 13 23.39 -14.33 10.09
N LEU A 14 23.19 -13.09 9.64
CA LEU A 14 24.20 -12.31 8.93
C LEU A 14 25.06 -11.44 9.87
N ASN A 15 24.95 -11.61 11.20
CA ASN A 15 25.62 -10.78 12.20
C ASN A 15 25.33 -9.27 12.09
N TYR A 16 24.14 -8.90 11.61
CA TYR A 16 23.66 -7.52 11.59
C TYR A 16 22.73 -7.21 12.77
N SER A 17 22.77 -5.97 13.22
CA SER A 17 21.77 -5.40 14.14
C SER A 17 20.46 -5.16 13.42
N TYR A 18 19.38 -5.74 13.93
CA TYR A 18 18.04 -5.54 13.38
C TYR A 18 17.41 -4.26 13.95
N LEU A 19 17.18 -3.26 13.10
CA LEU A 19 16.68 -1.93 13.50
C LEU A 19 15.14 -1.81 13.45
N GLY A 20 14.45 -2.85 12.97
CA GLY A 20 13.00 -2.87 12.79
C GLY A 20 12.58 -3.08 11.33
N THR A 21 11.27 -3.11 11.07
CA THR A 21 10.71 -3.22 9.72
C THR A 21 9.37 -2.50 9.66
N VAL A 22 9.24 -1.57 8.72
CA VAL A 22 7.98 -0.88 8.45
C VAL A 22 7.28 -1.54 7.26
N VAL A 23 6.04 -2.01 7.44
CA VAL A 23 5.24 -2.63 6.38
C VAL A 23 4.07 -1.72 6.03
N ARG A 24 4.03 -1.24 4.79
CA ARG A 24 2.96 -0.39 4.27
C ARG A 24 2.37 -1.01 3.00
N GLY A 25 1.12 -1.46 3.06
CA GLY A 25 0.37 -1.90 1.88
C GLY A 25 -0.05 -0.73 0.98
N GLY A 26 -0.47 -1.01 -0.25
CA GLY A 26 -1.09 -0.01 -1.14
C GLY A 26 -0.14 1.00 -1.79
N SER A 27 1.17 0.72 -1.82
CA SER A 27 2.17 1.61 -2.40
C SER A 27 1.98 1.84 -3.91
N SER A 28 1.55 0.81 -4.65
CA SER A 28 1.28 0.92 -6.09
C SER A 28 0.23 1.96 -6.46
N GLY A 29 -0.71 2.26 -5.54
CA GLY A 29 -1.77 3.24 -5.79
C GLY A 29 -1.37 4.68 -5.47
N ILE A 30 -0.27 4.90 -4.74
CA ILE A 30 0.13 6.23 -4.27
C ILE A 30 0.39 7.18 -5.43
N SER A 31 1.05 6.72 -6.49
CA SER A 31 1.36 7.54 -7.67
C SER A 31 0.11 8.00 -8.44
N MET A 32 -1.02 7.31 -8.23
CA MET A 32 -2.30 7.60 -8.88
C MET A 32 -3.19 8.47 -8.00
N MET A 33 -2.83 8.68 -6.73
CA MET A 33 -3.61 9.44 -5.76
C MET A 33 -3.27 10.93 -5.81
N PRO A 34 -4.26 11.84 -5.63
CA PRO A 34 -4.00 13.26 -5.45
C PRO A 34 -3.17 13.56 -4.19
N ASP A 35 -2.40 14.65 -4.21
CA ASP A 35 -1.51 15.07 -3.11
C ASP A 35 -2.21 15.16 -1.74
N LYS A 36 -3.47 15.61 -1.73
CA LYS A 36 -4.26 15.70 -0.49
C LYS A 36 -4.44 14.34 0.20
N MET A 37 -4.51 13.26 -0.58
CA MET A 37 -4.69 11.90 -0.07
C MET A 37 -3.35 11.26 0.34
N THR A 38 -2.24 11.67 -0.28
CA THR A 38 -0.90 11.14 0.01
C THR A 38 -0.19 11.91 1.14
N LYS A 39 -0.61 13.15 1.44
CA LYS A 39 -0.01 14.02 2.46
C LYS A 39 0.19 13.33 3.82
N LYS A 40 -0.84 12.62 4.32
CA LYS A 40 -0.72 11.90 5.60
C LYS A 40 0.40 10.87 5.57
N LEU A 41 0.51 10.12 4.47
CA LEU A 41 1.53 9.09 4.31
C LEU A 41 2.94 9.72 4.30
N PHE A 42 3.13 10.77 3.50
CA PHE A 42 4.44 11.42 3.42
C PHE A 42 4.85 12.06 4.75
N ASN A 43 3.90 12.64 5.49
CA ASN A 43 4.18 13.13 6.84
C ASN A 43 4.63 12.01 7.78
N GLN A 44 3.97 10.84 7.73
CA GLN A 44 4.39 9.68 8.54
C GLN A 44 5.79 9.17 8.14
N MET A 45 6.11 9.15 6.84
CA MET A 45 7.44 8.78 6.37
C MET A 45 8.51 9.78 6.81
N GLN A 46 8.19 11.08 6.81
CA GLN A 46 9.08 12.12 7.31
C GLN A 46 9.35 11.93 8.80
N MET A 47 8.31 11.77 9.62
CA MET A 47 8.44 11.53 11.07
C MET A 47 9.25 10.27 11.37
N LEU A 48 9.07 9.21 10.58
CA LEU A 48 9.84 7.98 10.70
C LEU A 48 11.33 8.22 10.44
N GLY A 49 11.66 9.01 9.41
CA GLY A 49 13.03 9.37 9.07
C GLY A 49 13.68 10.25 10.14
N GLU A 50 12.98 11.30 10.60
CA GLU A 50 13.45 12.20 11.66
C GLU A 50 13.73 11.45 12.96
N TYR A 51 12.86 10.50 13.34
CA TYR A 51 13.08 9.67 14.52
C TYR A 51 14.28 8.74 14.33
N PHE A 52 14.40 8.10 13.16
CA PHE A 52 15.50 7.20 12.87
C PHE A 52 16.86 7.91 12.87
N GLU A 53 16.94 9.12 12.33
CA GLU A 53 18.14 9.95 12.36
C GLU A 53 18.59 10.26 13.80
N LYS A 54 17.64 10.53 14.69
CA LYS A 54 17.91 10.91 16.08
C LYS A 54 18.23 9.71 16.99
N GLU A 55 17.49 8.62 16.87
CA GLU A 55 17.51 7.50 17.81
C GLU A 55 18.20 6.24 17.26
N GLY A 56 18.55 6.22 15.97
CA GLY A 56 19.19 5.07 15.31
C GLY A 56 18.31 3.83 15.17
N SER A 57 17.01 3.96 15.43
CA SER A 57 16.01 2.88 15.38
C SER A 57 14.66 3.42 14.95
N PHE A 58 13.74 2.54 14.55
CA PHE A 58 12.38 2.97 14.19
C PHE A 58 11.47 3.05 15.42
N ASP A 59 10.69 4.13 15.51
CA ASP A 59 9.68 4.29 16.55
C ASP A 59 8.54 3.29 16.37
N LYS A 60 8.18 2.61 17.47
CA LYS A 60 7.16 1.56 17.45
C LYS A 60 5.75 2.10 17.20
N GLU A 61 5.42 3.28 17.71
CA GLU A 61 4.08 3.85 17.54
C GLU A 61 3.85 4.31 16.09
N ILE A 62 4.86 4.95 15.49
CA ILE A 62 4.85 5.33 14.06
C ILE A 62 4.72 4.07 13.20
N MET A 63 5.49 3.02 13.50
CA MET A 63 5.41 1.73 12.82
C MET A 63 4.01 1.11 12.90
N ASP A 64 3.43 1.05 14.10
CA ASP A 64 2.11 0.47 14.33
C ASP A 64 1.02 1.27 13.60
N GLU A 65 1.13 2.61 13.53
CA GLU A 65 0.19 3.42 12.77
C GLU A 65 0.27 3.16 11.27
N MET A 66 1.49 3.01 10.71
CA MET A 66 1.70 2.70 9.30
C MET A 66 1.23 1.27 8.96
N ALA A 67 1.38 0.32 9.88
CA ALA A 67 0.99 -1.08 9.72
C ALA A 67 -0.54 -1.31 9.78
N LYS A 68 -1.31 -0.46 10.47
CA LYS A 68 -2.79 -0.56 10.53
C LYS A 68 -3.46 -0.57 9.16
N LEU A 69 -2.79 -0.08 8.13
CA LEU A 69 -3.33 0.04 6.77
C LEU A 69 -3.21 -1.25 5.93
N ILE A 70 -2.77 -2.35 6.54
CA ILE A 70 -2.65 -3.66 5.88
C ILE A 70 -4.02 -4.36 5.77
N GLU A 71 -4.95 -4.10 6.70
CA GLU A 71 -6.24 -4.79 6.74
C GLU A 71 -7.41 -3.82 6.52
N LEU A 72 -8.33 -4.21 5.62
CA LEU A 72 -9.61 -3.53 5.49
C LEU A 72 -10.51 -3.92 6.66
N SER A 73 -11.05 -2.92 7.37
CA SER A 73 -12.04 -3.19 8.40
C SER A 73 -13.28 -3.85 7.81
N LYS A 74 -13.98 -4.68 8.58
CA LYS A 74 -15.21 -5.37 8.13
C LYS A 74 -16.23 -4.40 7.53
N GLY A 75 -16.36 -3.20 8.09
CA GLY A 75 -17.23 -2.14 7.57
C GLY A 75 -16.80 -1.64 6.19
N LYS A 76 -15.51 -1.32 6.00
CA LYS A 76 -14.96 -0.92 4.70
C LYS A 76 -15.11 -2.04 3.68
N SER A 77 -14.83 -3.29 4.06
CA SER A 77 -15.00 -4.44 3.17
C SER A 77 -16.45 -4.64 2.72
N ARG A 78 -17.44 -4.42 3.60
CA ARG A 78 -18.86 -4.46 3.24
C ARG A 78 -19.24 -3.31 2.30
N MET A 79 -18.76 -2.10 2.59
CA MET A 79 -18.96 -0.94 1.72
C MET A 79 -18.39 -1.18 0.32
N PHE A 80 -17.17 -1.69 0.21
CA PHE A 80 -16.55 -2.02 -1.09
C PHE A 80 -17.32 -3.09 -1.85
N GLN A 81 -17.80 -4.14 -1.17
CA GLN A 81 -18.66 -5.16 -1.80
C GLN A 81 -19.97 -4.56 -2.33
N PHE A 82 -20.58 -3.64 -1.57
CA PHE A 82 -21.78 -2.94 -2.01
C PHE A 82 -21.50 -2.05 -3.24
N LEU A 83 -20.43 -1.24 -3.20
CA LEU A 83 -20.01 -0.38 -4.31
C LEU A 83 -19.67 -1.16 -5.59
N SER A 84 -19.05 -2.33 -5.45
CA SER A 84 -18.79 -3.23 -6.58
C SER A 84 -20.10 -3.80 -7.15
N ARG A 85 -21.05 -4.21 -6.29
CA ARG A 85 -22.37 -4.71 -6.72
C ARG A 85 -23.18 -3.70 -7.53
N ILE A 86 -23.09 -2.41 -7.21
CA ILE A 86 -23.77 -1.35 -7.95
C ILE A 86 -22.94 -0.82 -9.13
N GLY A 87 -21.83 -1.46 -9.45
CA GLY A 87 -20.97 -1.14 -10.60
C GLY A 87 -20.13 0.13 -10.44
N ILE A 88 -20.12 0.78 -9.28
CA ILE A 88 -19.41 2.05 -9.04
C ILE A 88 -17.92 1.80 -8.73
N GLY A 89 -17.61 0.70 -8.04
CA GLY A 89 -16.25 0.41 -7.57
C GLY A 89 -15.23 0.30 -8.71
N ASP A 90 -15.58 -0.41 -9.76
CA ASP A 90 -14.67 -0.68 -10.88
C ASP A 90 -14.85 0.32 -12.02
N SER A 91 -16.08 0.76 -12.32
CA SER A 91 -16.36 1.53 -13.55
C SER A 91 -15.79 2.95 -13.55
N ILE A 92 -15.80 3.68 -12.42
CA ILE A 92 -15.43 5.10 -12.45
C ILE A 92 -13.94 5.27 -12.70
N PHE A 93 -13.12 4.60 -11.89
CA PHE A 93 -11.67 4.71 -11.98
C PHE A 93 -11.11 3.97 -13.19
N TRP A 94 -11.54 2.73 -13.43
CA TRP A 94 -11.05 1.92 -14.53
C TRP A 94 -11.43 2.51 -15.90
N ASN A 95 -12.68 2.97 -16.08
CA ASN A 95 -13.07 3.56 -17.36
C ASN A 95 -12.40 4.92 -17.61
N GLN A 96 -12.11 5.70 -16.56
CA GLN A 96 -11.32 6.93 -16.73
C GLN A 96 -9.89 6.60 -17.20
N MET A 97 -9.27 5.57 -16.62
CA MET A 97 -7.95 5.12 -17.07
C MET A 97 -7.96 4.60 -18.51
N LEU A 98 -8.94 3.79 -18.88
CA LEU A 98 -9.09 3.29 -20.25
C LEU A 98 -9.32 4.43 -21.25
N LYS A 99 -10.15 5.43 -20.90
CA LYS A 99 -10.35 6.63 -21.72
C LYS A 99 -9.05 7.40 -21.93
N LYS A 100 -8.29 7.65 -20.85
CA LYS A 100 -7.02 8.37 -20.92
C LYS A 100 -6.00 7.66 -21.81
N ASN A 101 -6.08 6.34 -21.89
CA ASN A 101 -5.16 5.51 -22.68
C ASN A 101 -5.75 5.04 -24.03
N ASN A 102 -6.91 5.58 -24.46
CA ASN A 102 -7.60 5.18 -25.71
C ASN A 102 -7.81 3.66 -25.86
N ALA A 103 -8.19 2.99 -24.77
CA ALA A 103 -8.31 1.53 -24.69
C ALA A 103 -9.71 1.05 -24.29
N LEU A 104 -10.74 1.90 -24.43
CA LEU A 104 -12.12 1.55 -24.09
C LEU A 104 -12.71 0.43 -24.96
N ASP A 105 -12.19 0.25 -26.16
CA ASP A 105 -12.53 -0.81 -27.09
C ASP A 105 -11.86 -2.16 -26.73
N ARG A 106 -10.83 -2.13 -25.88
CA ARG A 106 -9.93 -3.27 -25.56
C ARG A 106 -10.03 -3.74 -24.12
N VAL A 107 -11.13 -3.44 -23.44
CA VAL A 107 -11.30 -3.73 -21.98
C VAL A 107 -11.15 -5.21 -21.66
N TYR A 108 -11.48 -6.07 -22.61
CA TYR A 108 -11.44 -7.53 -22.46
C TYR A 108 -10.31 -8.19 -23.28
N ASP A 109 -9.40 -7.40 -23.85
CA ASP A 109 -8.26 -7.94 -24.59
C ASP A 109 -7.37 -8.73 -23.63
N LYS A 110 -7.02 -9.95 -24.03
CA LYS A 110 -6.08 -10.78 -23.29
C LYS A 110 -4.66 -10.36 -23.67
N PRO A 111 -3.77 -10.09 -22.70
CA PRO A 111 -2.40 -9.65 -22.99
C PRO A 111 -1.57 -10.73 -23.70
N PHE A 112 -2.00 -11.99 -23.66
CA PHE A 112 -1.34 -13.10 -24.33
C PHE A 112 -2.39 -13.91 -25.11
N ILE A 113 -2.04 -14.28 -26.35
CA ILE A 113 -2.74 -15.32 -27.10
C ILE A 113 -2.41 -16.64 -26.41
N ASN A 114 -3.42 -17.47 -26.11
CA ASN A 114 -3.20 -18.81 -25.56
C ASN A 114 -2.25 -19.58 -26.50
N ASN A 115 -1.04 -19.89 -26.03
CA ASN A 115 -0.17 -20.90 -26.63
C ASN A 115 -0.67 -22.29 -26.24
#